data_AF-A0A7C9ERT2-F1
#
_entry.id   AF-A0A7C9ERT2-F1
#
_cell.length_a   1.000
_cell.length_b   1.000
_cell.length_c   1.000
_cell.angle_alpha   90.00
_cell.angle_beta   90.00
_cell.angle_gamma   90.00
#
_symmetry.space_group_name_H-M   'P 1'
#
loop_
_entity.id
_entity.type
_entity.pdbx_description
1 polymer ?
#
loop_
_entity_poly.entity_id
_entity_poly.type
_entity_poly.pdbx_seq_one_letter_code
_entity_poly.pdbx_strand_id
1 'polypeptide(L)'
;VVTPAMSVVSAVDGLKVGISGIKQGEVVMIAVAFLIVLFSVQKYGTSKMGFVVGPALFVWFCCLAGIGIYNLVKYDRDVWRAFNPIHIYYFFKRKKIEAWYALGGCLLCATGSEAMFA
;
A
#
# COMPACT_ATOMS: atom_id res chain seq x y z
N VAL A 1 -1.51 -18.35 -7.92
CA VAL A 1 -1.31 -17.83 -9.29
C VAL A 1 -2.09 -16.54 -9.60
N VAL A 2 -3.08 -16.13 -8.78
CA VAL A 2 -3.91 -14.93 -9.04
C VAL A 2 -3.28 -13.63 -8.49
N THR A 3 -2.48 -13.74 -7.43
CA THR A 3 -1.80 -12.61 -6.77
C THR A 3 -0.96 -11.71 -7.70
N PRO A 4 -0.12 -12.24 -8.62
CA PRO A 4 0.66 -11.37 -9.51
C PRO A 4 -0.24 -10.57 -10.46
N ALA A 5 -1.35 -11.15 -10.93
CA ALA A 5 -2.29 -10.43 -11.79
C ALA A 5 -2.99 -9.29 -11.02
N MET A 6 -3.46 -9.55 -9.80
CA MET A 6 -4.09 -8.53 -8.96
C MET A 6 -3.11 -7.40 -8.59
N SER A 7 -1.87 -7.72 -8.24
CA SER A 7 -0.85 -6.70 -7.93
C SER A 7 -0.53 -5.81 -9.13
N VAL A 8 -0.42 -6.37 -10.34
CA VAL A 8 -0.12 -5.59 -11.55
C VAL A 8 -1.32 -4.73 -11.96
N VAL A 9 -2.54 -5.26 -11.92
CA VAL A 9 -3.74 -4.48 -12.24
C VAL A 9 -3.90 -3.30 -11.26
N SER A 10 -3.70 -3.55 -9.96
CA SER A 10 -3.72 -2.49 -8.94
C SER A 10 -2.64 -1.42 -9.17
N ALA A 11 -1.42 -1.81 -9.54
CA ALA A 11 -0.34 -0.87 -9.84
C ALA A 11 -0.66 0.02 -11.07
N VAL A 12 -1.26 -0.54 -12.12
CA VAL A 12 -1.63 0.23 -13.32
C VAL A 12 -2.88 1.09 -13.08
N ASP A 13 -3.82 0.66 -12.24
CA ASP A 13 -4.92 1.53 -11.80
C ASP A 13 -4.41 2.70 -10.95
N GLY A 14 -3.38 2.49 -10.12
CA GLY A 14 -2.69 3.58 -9.41
C GLY A 14 -2.07 4.60 -10.36
N LEU A 15 -1.56 4.17 -11.52
CA LEU A 15 -0.99 5.05 -12.54
C LEU A 15 -2.07 5.93 -13.22
N LYS A 16 -3.32 5.44 -13.35
CA LYS A 16 -4.44 6.24 -13.88
C LYS A 16 -4.76 7.45 -13.01
N VAL A 17 -4.54 7.36 -11.69
CA VAL A 17 -4.80 8.48 -10.76
C VAL A 17 -3.87 9.66 -11.07
N GLY A 18 -2.65 9.41 -11.54
CA GLY A 18 -1.68 10.44 -11.93
C GLY A 18 -1.81 10.94 -13.37
N ILE A 19 -2.44 10.15 -14.27
CA ILE A 19 -2.51 10.45 -15.71
C ILE A 19 -3.96 10.28 -16.19
N SER A 20 -4.72 11.38 -16.18
CA SER A 20 -6.16 11.43 -16.49
C SER A 20 -6.53 11.23 -17.97
N GLY A 21 -5.68 10.59 -18.77
CA GLY A 21 -5.85 10.43 -20.22
C GLY A 21 -5.85 9.00 -20.74
N ILE A 22 -5.62 7.99 -19.89
CA ILE A 22 -5.41 6.60 -20.35
C ILE A 22 -6.74 5.82 -20.41
N LYS A 23 -7.09 5.33 -21.61
CA LYS A 23 -8.27 4.47 -21.84
C LYS A 23 -8.06 3.09 -21.18
N GLN A 24 -9.14 2.46 -20.70
CA GLN A 24 -9.05 1.17 -20.01
C GLN A 24 -8.34 0.07 -20.82
N GLY A 25 -8.51 0.03 -22.15
CA GLY A 25 -7.84 -0.95 -23.01
C GLY A 25 -6.31 -0.82 -23.02
N GLU A 26 -5.80 0.40 -22.89
CA GLU A 26 -4.36 0.68 -22.90
C GLU A 26 -3.69 0.24 -21.58
N VAL A 27 -4.42 0.38 -20.47
CA VAL A 27 -4.01 -0.12 -19.15
C VAL A 27 -3.88 -1.64 -19.12
N VAL A 28 -4.81 -2.36 -19.75
CA VAL A 28 -4.72 -3.82 -19.82
C VAL A 28 -3.49 -4.24 -20.63
N MET A 29 -3.20 -3.58 -21.76
CA MET A 29 -2.02 -3.86 -22.57
C MET A 29 -0.71 -3.61 -21.80
N ILE A 30 -0.65 -2.51 -21.04
CA ILE A 30 0.48 -2.18 -20.18
C ILE A 30 0.65 -3.25 -19.09
N ALA A 31 -0.43 -3.67 -18.43
CA ALA A 31 -0.40 -4.72 -17.41
C ALA A 31 0.12 -6.06 -17.97
N VAL A 32 -0.34 -6.47 -19.16
CA VAL A 32 0.15 -7.68 -19.83
C VAL A 32 1.63 -7.58 -20.16
N ALA A 33 2.08 -6.44 -20.69
CA ALA A 33 3.49 -6.19 -20.96
C ALA A 33 4.34 -6.27 -19.68
N PHE A 34 3.90 -5.66 -18.59
CA PHE A 34 4.55 -5.76 -17.28
C PHE A 34 4.64 -7.21 -16.80
N LEU A 35 3.55 -7.99 -16.88
CA LEU A 35 3.57 -9.40 -16.49
C LEU A 35 4.59 -10.20 -17.30
N ILE A 36 4.66 -10.03 -18.62
CA ILE A 36 5.63 -10.73 -19.47
C ILE A 36 7.06 -10.40 -19.04
N VAL A 37 7.36 -9.12 -18.80
CA VAL A 37 8.69 -8.68 -18.32
C VAL A 37 8.99 -9.26 -16.94
N LEU A 38 8.04 -9.19 -16.01
CA LEU A 38 8.20 -9.64 -14.63
C LEU A 38 8.46 -11.16 -14.58
N PHE A 39 7.66 -11.96 -15.29
CA PHE A 39 7.86 -13.41 -15.39
C PHE A 39 9.15 -13.78 -16.14
N SER A 40 9.55 -13.00 -17.16
CA SER A 40 10.80 -13.22 -17.88
C SER A 40 12.02 -12.96 -16.99
N VAL A 41 11.98 -11.91 -16.18
CA VAL A 41 13.06 -11.56 -15.22
C VAL A 41 13.10 -12.55 -14.06
N GLN A 42 11.95 -13.04 -13.58
CA GLN A 42 11.88 -14.08 -12.54
C GLN A 42 12.62 -15.38 -12.94
N LYS A 43 12.71 -15.69 -14.25
CA LYS A 43 13.45 -16.86 -14.75
C LYS A 43 14.96 -16.79 -14.48
N TYR A 44 15.55 -15.60 -14.35
CA TYR A 44 16.99 -15.40 -14.20
C TYR A 44 17.47 -15.44 -12.73
N GLY A 45 16.59 -15.75 -11.79
CA GLY A 45 16.94 -16.02 -10.40
C GLY A 45 16.41 -14.98 -9.42
N THR A 46 15.50 -15.41 -8.55
CA THR A 46 14.88 -14.62 -7.48
C THR A 46 15.90 -13.92 -6.57
N SER A 47 17.10 -14.51 -6.38
CA SER A 47 18.16 -13.95 -5.54
C SER A 47 18.71 -12.61 -6.03
N LYS A 48 18.72 -12.33 -7.35
CA LYS A 48 19.15 -11.03 -7.88
C LYS A 48 18.04 -9.99 -7.79
N MET A 49 16.78 -10.42 -7.88
CA MET A 49 15.62 -9.56 -7.79
C MET A 49 15.45 -8.95 -6.38
N GLY A 50 15.72 -9.74 -5.33
CA GLY A 50 15.70 -9.26 -3.95
C GLY A 50 16.65 -8.08 -3.66
N PHE A 51 17.80 -8.02 -4.35
CA PHE A 51 18.77 -6.93 -4.19
C PHE A 51 18.27 -5.59 -4.75
N VAL A 52 17.39 -5.61 -5.75
CA VAL A 52 16.77 -4.39 -6.32
C VAL A 52 15.50 -4.01 -5.55
N VAL A 53 14.73 -5.01 -5.11
CA VAL A 53 13.49 -4.80 -4.35
C VAL A 53 13.77 -4.19 -2.97
N GLY A 54 14.84 -4.58 -2.29
CA GLY A 54 15.25 -4.02 -1.00
C GLY A 54 15.38 -2.49 -0.98
N PRO A 55 16.28 -1.88 -1.78
CA PRO A 55 16.43 -0.42 -1.82
C PRO A 55 15.18 0.29 -2.35
N ALA A 56 14.41 -0.33 -3.26
CA ALA A 56 13.14 0.24 -3.72
C ALA A 56 12.10 0.34 -2.59
N LEU A 57 11.97 -0.71 -1.77
CA LEU A 57 11.11 -0.70 -0.58
C LEU A 57 11.60 0.32 0.44
N PHE A 58 12.91 0.43 0.66
CA PHE A 58 13.48 1.43 1.57
C PHE A 58 13.11 2.86 1.15
N VAL A 59 13.29 3.21 -0.13
CA VAL A 59 12.88 4.51 -0.67
C VAL A 59 11.38 4.74 -0.49
N TRP A 60 10.56 3.72 -0.76
CA TRP A 60 9.11 3.79 -0.58
C TRP A 60 8.70 4.04 0.87
N PHE A 61 9.29 3.31 1.83
CA PHE A 61 9.07 3.53 3.26
C PHE A 61 9.55 4.91 3.72
N CYS A 62 10.70 5.39 3.23
CA CYS A 62 11.18 6.73 3.51
C CYS A 62 10.22 7.81 3.00
N CYS A 63 9.66 7.65 1.79
CA CYS A 63 8.65 8.56 1.26
C CYS A 63 7.39 8.56 2.13
N LEU A 64 6.88 7.39 2.50
CA LEU A 64 5.72 7.27 3.39
C LEU A 64 5.97 7.90 4.77
N ALA A 65 7.15 7.66 5.35
CA ALA A 65 7.56 8.26 6.61
C ALA A 65 7.64 9.79 6.50
N GLY A 66 8.24 10.32 5.43
CA GLY A 66 8.33 11.75 5.17
C GLY A 66 6.95 12.41 5.04
N ILE A 67 6.05 11.82 4.25
CA ILE A 67 4.68 12.30 4.09
C ILE A 67 3.92 12.22 5.42
N GLY A 68 4.09 11.12 6.16
CA GLY A 68 3.46 10.91 7.46
C GLY A 68 3.91 11.94 8.50
N ILE A 69 5.22 12.18 8.62
CA ILE A 69 5.80 13.18 9.53
C ILE A 69 5.34 14.59 9.12
N TYR A 70 5.37 14.92 7.83
CA TYR A 70 4.89 16.20 7.33
C TYR A 70 3.43 16.43 7.69
N ASN A 71 2.58 15.42 7.50
CA ASN A 71 1.16 15.51 7.82
C ASN A 71 0.93 15.67 9.34
N LEU A 72 1.72 14.96 10.16
CA LEU A 72 1.64 15.04 11.63
C LEU A 72 2.08 16.41 12.16
N VAL A 73 3.07 17.05 11.53
CA VAL A 73 3.54 18.40 11.91
C VAL A 73 2.59 19.49 11.41
N LYS A 74 1.99 19.33 10.21
CA LYS A 74 1.16 20.37 9.57
C LYS A 74 -0.33 20.33 9.94
N TYR A 75 -0.90 19.15 10.18
CA TYR A 75 -2.35 18.95 10.41
C TYR A 75 -2.75 18.68 11.86
N ASP A 76 -1.91 19.08 12.82
CA ASP A 76 -2.26 19.33 14.22
C ASP A 76 -2.10 18.18 15.24
N ARG A 77 -1.90 18.63 16.49
CA ARG A 77 -1.49 17.88 17.70
C ARG A 77 -2.57 16.91 18.20
N ASP A 78 -3.76 16.90 17.58
CA ASP A 78 -4.90 16.04 17.92
C ASP A 78 -4.66 14.56 17.56
N VAL A 79 -3.73 14.24 16.63
CA VAL A 79 -3.30 12.85 16.37
C VAL A 79 -2.77 12.19 17.65
N TRP A 80 -2.17 12.96 18.56
CA TRP A 80 -1.71 12.43 19.86
C TRP A 80 -2.86 12.06 20.80
N ARG A 81 -4.07 12.63 20.63
CA ARG A 81 -5.27 12.19 21.37
C ARG A 81 -5.76 10.82 20.90
N ALA A 82 -5.44 10.39 19.68
CA ALA A 82 -5.76 9.04 19.21
C ALA A 82 -5.02 7.95 20.01
N PHE A 83 -3.88 8.29 20.62
CA PHE A 83 -3.15 7.39 21.52
C PHE A 83 -3.85 7.20 22.87
N ASN A 84 -4.77 8.09 23.24
CA ASN A 84 -5.52 7.97 24.49
C ASN A 84 -6.70 7.00 24.30
N PRO A 85 -6.74 5.86 25.01
CA PRO A 85 -7.77 4.82 24.85
C PRO A 85 -9.20 5.32 25.15
N ILE A 86 -9.33 6.43 25.88
CA ILE A 86 -10.61 7.08 26.14
C ILE A 86 -11.25 7.57 24.83
N HIS A 87 -10.46 8.07 23.87
CA HIS A 87 -10.97 8.56 22.58
C HIS A 87 -11.41 7.40 21.67
N ILE A 88 -10.71 6.26 21.73
CA ILE A 88 -11.11 5.03 21.05
C ILE A 88 -12.48 4.55 21.57
N TYR A 89 -12.70 4.59 22.88
CA TYR A 89 -13.99 4.21 23.45
C TYR A 89 -15.13 5.14 23.02
N TYR A 90 -14.91 6.46 23.03
CA TYR A 90 -15.91 7.42 22.53
C TYR A 90 -16.16 7.27 21.02
N PHE A 91 -15.14 6.92 20.24
CA PHE A 91 -15.24 6.64 18.81
C PHE A 91 -16.09 5.40 18.55
N PHE A 92 -15.83 4.29 19.24
CA PHE A 92 -16.66 3.08 19.17
C PHE A 92 -18.10 3.31 19.64
N LYS A 93 -18.30 4.14 20.67
CA LYS A 93 -19.63 4.44 21.21
C LYS A 93 -20.47 5.28 20.25
N ARG A 94 -19.88 6.27 19.57
CA ARG A 94 -20.59 7.15 18.63
C ARG A 94 -20.72 6.56 17.23
N LYS A 95 -19.73 5.80 16.77
CA LYS A 95 -19.63 5.28 15.40
C LYS A 95 -19.25 3.80 15.37
N LYS A 96 -20.18 2.95 15.82
CA LYS A 96 -19.98 1.49 15.95
C LYS A 96 -19.50 0.83 14.64
N ILE A 97 -20.19 1.10 13.52
CA ILE A 97 -19.91 0.43 12.24
C ILE A 97 -18.60 0.90 11.61
N GLU A 98 -18.36 2.22 11.55
CA GLU A 98 -17.10 2.76 11.01
C GLU A 98 -15.89 2.34 11.86
N ALA A 99 -16.05 2.23 13.18
CA ALA A 99 -14.99 1.76 14.06
C ALA A 99 -14.63 0.28 13.83
N TRP A 100 -15.62 -0.57 13.52
CA TRP A 100 -15.38 -1.96 13.13
C TRP A 100 -14.61 -2.07 11.81
N TYR A 101 -14.95 -1.27 10.80
CA TYR A 101 -14.21 -1.24 9.53
C TYR A 101 -12.77 -0.75 9.72
N ALA A 102 -12.57 0.30 10.52
CA ALA A 102 -11.22 0.80 10.83
C ALA A 102 -10.37 -0.27 11.54
N LEU A 103 -10.94 -1.00 12.49
CA LEU A 103 -10.26 -2.10 13.19
C LEU A 103 -9.85 -3.23 12.22
N GLY A 104 -10.75 -3.59 11.30
CA GLY A 104 -10.46 -4.56 10.25
C GLY A 104 -9.32 -4.12 9.34
N GLY A 105 -9.27 -2.83 8.97
CA GLY A 105 -8.16 -2.25 8.21
C GLY A 105 -6.82 -2.31 8.95
N CYS A 106 -6.81 -2.00 10.25
CA CYS A 106 -5.61 -2.12 11.09
C CYS A 106 -5.11 -3.56 11.16
N LEU A 107 -6.01 -4.54 11.33
CA LEU A 107 -5.65 -5.96 11.37
C LEU A 107 -5.06 -6.43 10.03
N LEU A 108 -5.68 -6.02 8.91
CA LEU A 108 -5.21 -6.36 7.57
C LEU A 108 -3.81 -5.78 7.30
N CYS A 109 -3.54 -4.56 7.78
CA CYS A 109 -2.22 -3.94 7.72
C CYS A 109 -1.17 -4.70 8.53
N ALA A 110 -1.54 -5.22 9.72
CA ALA A 110 -0.65 -6.01 10.56
C ALA A 110 -0.26 -7.33 9.86
N THR A 111 -1.24 -8.05 9.30
CA THR A 111 -0.97 -9.28 8.52
C THR A 111 -0.11 -9.00 7.28
N GLY A 112 -0.29 -7.84 6.64
CA GLY A 112 0.57 -7.40 5.54
C GLY A 112 2.02 -7.16 5.97
N SER A 113 2.23 -6.68 7.20
CA SER A 113 3.57 -6.48 7.76
C SER A 113 4.24 -7.82 8.09
N GLU A 114 3.51 -8.78 8.67
CA GLU A 114 4.04 -10.14 8.90
C GLU A 114 4.47 -10.81 7.60
N ALA A 115 3.70 -10.65 6.52
CA ALA A 115 4.05 -11.19 5.20
C ALA A 115 5.29 -10.55 4.55
N MET A 116 5.74 -9.38 5.01
CA MET A 116 6.98 -8.76 4.55
C MET A 116 8.22 -9.27 5.29
N PHE A 117 8.06 -9.76 6.52
CA PHE A 117 9.16 -10.28 7.36
C PHE A 117 9.29 -11.81 7.36
N ALA A 118 8.20 -12.51 7.02
CA ALA A 118 8.18 -13.97 6.84
C ALA A 118 8.82 -14.39 5.52
#